data_AF-X7EE55-F1
#
_entry.id   AF-X7EE55-F1
#
_cell.length_a   1.000
_cell.length_b   1.000
_cell.length_c   1.000
_cell.angle_alpha   90.00
_cell.angle_beta   90.00
_cell.angle_gamma   90.00
#
_symmetry.space_group_name_H-M   'P 1'
#
loop_
_entity.id
_entity.type
_entity.pdbx_description
1 polymer ?
#
loop_
_entity_poly.entity_id
_entity_poly.type
_entity_poly.pdbx_seq_one_letter_code
_entity_poly.pdbx_strand_id
1 'polypeptide(L)'
;MEDKVNQMAQLPEPQAAQDPVKWWSRSISAAPPMTLLETWMDVFSEVQSFLAERIRADVATQHALLHCTNPVDAQVIGLRHLHKLAEDYHRGAGRVTSLLHAVPGAASVLDE
;
A
#
# COMPACT_ATOMS: atom_id res chain seq x y z
N MET A 1 43.54 2.18 35.72
CA MET A 1 42.92 1.30 34.71
C MET A 1 41.49 0.95 35.13
N GLU A 2 40.75 1.94 35.65
CA GLU A 2 39.37 1.78 36.13
C GLU A 2 38.42 2.79 35.46
N ASP A 3 38.94 3.93 34.98
CA ASP A 3 38.14 4.94 34.27
C ASP A 3 37.61 4.52 32.90
N LYS A 4 38.19 3.51 32.25
CA LYS A 4 37.70 3.03 30.94
C LYS A 4 36.61 1.97 31.04
N VAL A 5 36.38 1.39 32.22
CA VAL A 5 35.29 0.42 32.43
C VAL A 5 33.96 1.14 32.71
N ASN A 6 34.01 2.36 33.26
CA ASN A 6 32.81 3.14 33.53
C ASN A 6 32.25 3.91 32.32
N GLN A 7 32.94 3.87 31.16
CA GLN A 7 32.47 4.50 29.91
C GLN A 7 31.68 3.54 28.98
N MET A 8 31.58 2.24 29.30
CA MET A 8 30.77 1.29 28.52
C MET A 8 29.37 1.02 29.11
N ALA A 9 29.02 1.63 30.25
CA ALA A 9 27.72 1.44 30.92
C ALA A 9 26.66 2.50 30.58
N GLN A 10 26.99 3.49 29.75
CA GLN A 10 26.03 4.47 29.23
C GLN A 10 26.09 4.41 27.71
N LEU A 11 25.44 3.38 27.15
CA LEU A 11 24.94 3.51 25.79
C LEU A 11 24.02 4.74 25.78
N PRO A 12 24.22 5.72 24.87
CA PRO A 12 23.28 6.81 24.74
C PRO A 12 21.90 6.17 24.53
N GLU A 13 20.92 6.58 25.35
CA GLU A 13 19.54 6.21 25.10
C GLU A 13 19.26 6.45 23.61
N PRO A 14 18.61 5.50 22.91
CA PRO A 14 18.31 5.68 21.51
C PRO A 14 17.51 6.98 21.40
N GLN A 15 18.16 8.02 20.87
CA GLN A 15 17.57 9.32 20.59
C GLN A 15 16.21 9.05 19.99
N ALA A 16 15.17 9.38 20.76
CA ALA A 16 13.78 9.04 20.55
C ALA A 16 13.56 8.62 19.10
N ALA A 17 13.65 7.31 18.85
CA ALA A 17 13.24 6.75 17.59
C ALA A 17 11.86 7.35 17.38
N GLN A 18 11.75 8.18 16.34
CA GLN A 18 10.51 8.86 16.00
C GLN A 18 9.47 7.76 15.97
N ASP A 19 8.65 7.73 17.01
CA ASP A 19 7.71 6.66 17.22
C ASP A 19 6.80 6.71 16.00
N PRO A 20 6.83 5.70 15.11
CA PRO A 20 6.09 5.74 13.86
C PRO A 20 4.59 5.86 14.14
N VAL A 21 4.16 5.63 15.38
CA VAL A 21 2.80 5.79 15.83
C VAL A 21 2.43 7.26 16.13
N LYS A 22 3.41 8.11 16.45
CA LYS A 22 3.16 9.50 16.90
C LYS A 22 3.06 10.52 15.76
N TRP A 23 3.56 10.22 14.56
CA TRP A 23 3.47 11.17 13.43
C TRP A 23 2.10 11.12 12.73
N TRP A 24 1.49 9.94 12.55
CA TRP A 24 0.15 9.82 11.94
C TRP A 24 -0.98 10.37 12.83
N SER A 25 -0.79 10.41 14.14
CA SER A 25 -1.76 11.00 15.07
C SER A 25 -1.81 12.53 15.00
N ARG A 26 -0.74 13.17 14.52
CA ARG A 26 -0.65 14.64 14.41
C ARG A 26 -1.33 15.18 13.15
N SER A 27 -1.34 14.42 12.04
CA SER A 27 -2.01 14.78 10.78
C SER A 27 -3.55 14.62 10.85
N ILE A 28 -4.05 13.73 11.72
CA ILE A 28 -5.49 13.57 11.99
C ILE A 28 -6.13 14.83 12.57
N SER A 29 -5.35 15.71 13.20
CA SER A 29 -5.87 16.82 14.03
C SER A 29 -6.25 18.10 13.28
N ALA A 30 -6.14 18.15 11.94
CA ALA A 30 -6.37 19.38 11.16
C ALA A 30 -7.69 19.45 10.40
N ALA A 31 -8.42 18.33 10.25
CA ALA A 31 -9.73 18.26 9.60
C ALA A 31 -10.80 17.83 10.61
N PRO A 32 -12.09 18.15 10.40
CA PRO A 32 -13.16 17.55 11.20
C PRO A 32 -13.01 16.02 11.18
N PRO A 33 -13.03 15.33 12.34
CA PRO A 33 -12.71 13.90 12.42
C PRO A 33 -13.61 13.03 11.51
N MET A 34 -14.81 13.50 11.19
CA MET A 34 -15.73 12.83 10.27
C MET A 34 -15.29 12.89 8.80
N THR A 35 -14.82 14.04 8.30
CA THR A 35 -14.40 14.17 6.88
C THR A 35 -13.13 13.37 6.60
N LEU A 36 -12.26 13.27 7.59
CA LEU A 36 -11.06 12.44 7.50
C LEU A 36 -11.41 10.95 7.49
N LEU A 37 -12.33 10.53 8.36
CA LEU A 37 -12.80 9.15 8.39
C LEU A 37 -13.48 8.75 7.07
N GLU A 38 -14.32 9.62 6.51
CA GLU A 38 -14.96 9.43 5.20
C GLU A 38 -13.92 9.22 4.09
N THR A 39 -12.92 10.11 4.02
CA THR A 39 -11.87 10.00 2.99
C THR A 39 -11.01 8.73 3.16
N TRP A 40 -10.71 8.32 4.40
CA TRP A 40 -10.03 7.05 4.66
C TRP A 40 -10.87 5.83 4.29
N MET A 41 -12.18 5.89 4.53
CA MET A 41 -13.11 4.84 4.11
C MET A 41 -13.19 4.74 2.59
N ASP A 42 -13.12 5.85 1.86
CA ASP A 42 -13.07 5.85 0.40
C ASP A 42 -11.78 5.21 -0.13
N VAL A 43 -10.63 5.56 0.45
CA VAL A 43 -9.34 4.90 0.14
C VAL A 43 -9.42 3.40 0.39
N PHE A 44 -9.95 3.00 1.54
CA PHE A 44 -10.07 1.58 1.89
C PHE A 44 -11.03 0.83 0.96
N SER A 45 -12.18 1.43 0.65
CA SER A 45 -13.17 0.89 -0.28
C SER A 45 -12.58 0.68 -1.68
N GLU A 46 -11.77 1.63 -2.15
CA GLU A 46 -11.07 1.52 -3.44
C GLU A 46 -10.06 0.37 -3.43
N VAL A 47 -9.27 0.22 -2.36
CA VAL A 47 -8.32 -0.89 -2.20
C VAL A 47 -9.05 -2.24 -2.17
N GLN A 48 -10.17 -2.35 -1.46
CA GLN A 48 -10.95 -3.57 -1.43
C GLN A 48 -11.56 -3.90 -2.79
N SER A 49 -12.08 -2.88 -3.50
CA SER A 49 -12.63 -3.05 -4.84
C SER A 49 -11.59 -3.54 -5.83
N PHE A 50 -10.38 -2.97 -5.76
CA PHE A 50 -9.23 -3.41 -6.55
C PHE A 50 -8.87 -4.87 -6.25
N LEU A 51 -8.76 -5.26 -4.98
CA LEU A 51 -8.41 -6.63 -4.59
C LEU A 51 -9.47 -7.64 -5.06
N ALA A 52 -10.75 -7.31 -4.91
CA ALA A 52 -11.85 -8.15 -5.37
C ALA A 52 -11.77 -8.39 -6.89
N GLU A 53 -11.49 -7.35 -7.67
CA GLU A 53 -11.35 -7.46 -9.13
C GLU A 53 -10.12 -8.30 -9.53
N ARG A 54 -9.00 -8.14 -8.81
CA ARG A 54 -7.78 -8.94 -9.03
C ARG A 54 -8.03 -10.42 -8.81
N ILE A 55 -8.74 -10.78 -7.73
CA ILE A 55 -9.10 -12.17 -7.42
C ILE A 55 -9.99 -12.76 -8.53
N ARG A 56 -10.98 -12.01 -9.01
CA ARG A 56 -11.82 -12.47 -10.14
C ARG A 56 -11.00 -12.72 -11.40
N ALA A 57 -10.07 -11.81 -11.72
CA ALA A 57 -9.19 -11.94 -12.87
C ALA A 57 -8.25 -13.16 -12.76
N ASP A 58 -7.73 -13.44 -11.56
CA ASP A 58 -6.93 -14.63 -11.28
C ASP A 58 -7.72 -15.92 -11.50
N VAL A 59 -8.92 -16.00 -10.91
CA VAL A 59 -9.79 -17.18 -11.04
C VAL A 59 -10.15 -17.41 -12.51
N ALA A 60 -10.50 -16.36 -13.25
CA ALA A 60 -10.79 -16.47 -14.68
C ALA A 60 -9.57 -16.96 -15.49
N THR A 61 -8.37 -16.52 -15.13
CA THR A 61 -7.11 -16.94 -15.78
C THR A 61 -6.81 -18.40 -15.48
N GLN A 62 -6.93 -18.82 -14.23
CA GLN A 62 -6.74 -20.21 -13.81
C GLN A 62 -7.77 -21.13 -14.48
N HIS A 63 -9.03 -20.72 -14.54
CA HIS A 63 -10.08 -21.45 -15.25
C HIS A 63 -9.74 -21.61 -16.74
N ALA A 64 -9.27 -20.54 -17.39
CA ALA A 64 -8.85 -20.61 -18.79
C ALA A 64 -7.66 -21.56 -18.99
N LEU A 65 -6.67 -21.54 -18.09
CA LEU A 65 -5.52 -22.44 -18.14
C LEU A 65 -5.91 -23.91 -17.93
N LEU A 66 -6.85 -24.20 -17.01
CA LEU A 66 -7.35 -25.56 -16.75
C LEU A 66 -8.02 -26.18 -17.99
N HIS A 67 -8.67 -25.37 -18.83
CA HIS A 67 -9.30 -25.81 -20.06
C HIS A 67 -8.41 -25.70 -21.30
N CYS A 68 -7.17 -25.24 -21.14
CA CYS A 68 -6.25 -25.04 -22.24
C CYS A 68 -5.66 -26.36 -22.72
N THR A 69 -5.79 -26.66 -24.01
CA THR A 69 -5.34 -27.93 -24.60
C THR A 69 -4.01 -27.84 -25.33
N ASN A 70 -3.48 -26.62 -25.55
CA ASN A 70 -2.19 -26.42 -26.21
C ASN A 70 -1.34 -25.34 -25.52
N PRO A 71 -0.01 -25.42 -25.64
CA PRO A 71 0.90 -24.52 -24.94
C PRO A 71 0.96 -23.11 -25.53
N VAL A 72 0.52 -22.90 -26.77
CA VAL A 72 0.49 -21.56 -27.40
C VAL A 72 -0.64 -20.74 -26.79
N ASP A 73 -1.82 -21.33 -26.64
CA ASP A 73 -2.97 -20.69 -26.00
C ASP A 73 -2.69 -20.38 -24.53
N ALA A 74 -1.94 -21.25 -23.84
CA ALA A 74 -1.49 -20.99 -22.47
C ALA A 74 -0.61 -19.73 -22.39
N GLN A 75 0.30 -19.53 -23.36
CA GLN A 75 1.11 -18.31 -23.45
C GLN A 75 0.25 -17.08 -23.71
N VAL A 76 -0.74 -17.17 -24.61
CA VAL A 76 -1.67 -16.07 -24.90
C VAL A 76 -2.51 -15.72 -23.66
N ILE A 77 -2.98 -16.72 -22.91
CA ILE A 77 -3.68 -16.52 -21.63
C ILE A 77 -2.78 -15.77 -20.64
N GLY A 78 -1.52 -16.19 -20.50
CA GLY A 78 -0.54 -15.55 -19.62
C GLY A 78 -0.23 -14.10 -20.02
N LEU A 79 0.00 -13.83 -21.31
CA LEU A 79 0.25 -12.47 -21.81
C LEU A 79 -0.94 -11.54 -21.58
N ARG A 80 -2.15 -12.03 -21.84
CA ARG A 80 -3.39 -11.27 -21.57
C ARG A 80 -3.54 -10.98 -20.07
N HIS A 81 -3.21 -11.94 -19.22
CA HIS A 81 -3.21 -11.74 -17.77
C HIS A 81 -2.22 -10.66 -17.33
N LEU A 82 -0.98 -10.71 -17.82
CA LEU A 82 0.05 -9.71 -17.51
C LEU A 82 -0.31 -8.31 -18.02
N HIS A 83 -0.90 -8.23 -19.21
CA HIS A 83 -1.36 -6.95 -19.74
C HIS A 83 -2.45 -6.34 -18.85
N LYS A 84 -3.48 -7.13 -18.51
CA LYS A 84 -4.54 -6.70 -17.61
C LYS A 84 -4.00 -6.32 -16.23
N LEU A 85 -3.03 -7.07 -15.71
CA LEU A 85 -2.35 -6.77 -14.45
C LEU A 85 -1.71 -5.38 -14.49
N ALA A 86 -0.94 -5.08 -15.52
CA ALA A 86 -0.27 -3.79 -15.67
C ALA A 86 -1.28 -2.64 -15.75
N GLU A 87 -2.35 -2.80 -16.53
CA GLU A 87 -3.41 -1.80 -16.63
C GLU A 87 -4.14 -1.57 -15.30
N ASP A 88 -4.49 -2.64 -14.60
CA ASP A 88 -5.24 -2.58 -13.36
C ASP A 88 -4.41 -1.92 -12.24
N TYR A 89 -3.10 -2.23 -12.15
CA TYR A 89 -2.20 -1.55 -11.22
C TYR A 89 -1.97 -0.09 -11.57
N HIS A 90 -1.77 0.25 -12.85
CA HIS A 90 -1.60 1.65 -13.25
C HIS A 90 -2.85 2.48 -12.92
N ARG A 91 -4.02 1.93 -13.21
CA ARG A 91 -5.31 2.59 -12.95
C ARG A 91 -5.62 2.67 -11.46
N GLY A 92 -5.38 1.59 -10.71
CA GLY A 92 -5.59 1.51 -9.27
C GLY A 92 -4.66 2.47 -8.51
N ALA A 93 -3.38 2.50 -8.87
CA ALA A 93 -2.41 3.45 -8.31
C ALA A 93 -2.85 4.90 -8.56
N GLY A 94 -3.25 5.25 -9.78
CA GLY A 94 -3.73 6.60 -10.09
C GLY A 94 -4.94 7.03 -9.24
N ARG A 95 -5.90 6.13 -9.01
CA ARG A 95 -7.08 6.41 -8.18
C ARG A 95 -6.74 6.52 -6.69
N VAL A 96 -5.93 5.60 -6.16
CA VAL A 96 -5.49 5.65 -4.76
C VAL A 96 -4.66 6.89 -4.49
N THR A 97 -3.72 7.26 -5.38
CA THR A 97 -2.96 8.51 -5.27
C THR A 97 -3.86 9.74 -5.28
N SER A 98 -4.88 9.76 -6.15
CA SER A 98 -5.87 10.85 -6.16
C SER A 98 -6.65 10.95 -4.86
N LEU A 99 -7.05 9.82 -4.26
CA LEU A 99 -7.76 9.79 -2.98
C LEU A 99 -6.84 10.19 -1.82
N LEU A 100 -5.58 9.77 -1.83
CA LEU A 100 -4.59 10.14 -0.83
C LEU A 100 -4.26 11.64 -0.88
N HIS A 101 -4.19 12.26 -2.07
CA HIS A 101 -4.02 13.71 -2.18
C HIS A 101 -5.18 14.51 -1.58
N ALA A 102 -6.38 13.92 -1.53
CA ALA A 102 -7.54 14.53 -0.88
C ALA A 102 -7.52 14.41 0.66
N VAL A 103 -6.65 13.56 1.22
CA VAL A 103 -6.47 13.41 2.67
C VAL A 103 -5.47 14.46 3.19
N PRO A 104 -5.90 15.40 4.06
CA PRO A 104 -4.98 16.36 4.66
C PRO A 104 -3.85 15.65 5.43
N GLY A 105 -2.59 15.92 5.05
CA GLY A 105 -1.41 15.31 5.66
C GLY A 105 -1.02 13.92 5.13
N ALA A 106 -1.70 13.38 4.11
CA ALA A 106 -1.24 12.17 3.43
C ALA A 106 -0.22 12.46 2.31
N ALA A 107 -0.19 13.68 1.77
CA ALA A 107 0.85 14.11 0.82
C ALA A 107 2.27 13.95 1.42
N SER A 108 2.45 14.18 2.72
CA SER A 108 3.74 13.98 3.41
C SER A 108 4.13 12.50 3.60
N VAL A 109 3.25 11.55 3.25
CA VAL A 109 3.53 10.10 3.26
C VAL A 109 4.04 9.62 1.90
N LEU A 110 3.79 10.39 0.83
CA LEU A 110 4.16 10.04 -0.54
C LEU A 110 5.48 10.69 -1.00
N ASP A 111 5.99 11.64 -0.23
CA ASP A 111 7.22 12.42 -0.52
C ASP A 111 8.49 11.87 0.18
N GLU A 112 8.44 10.67 0.79
CA GLU A 112 9.64 9.92 1.27
C GLU A 112 10.20 8.97 0.20
#